data_AF-A0A0F9VXJ7-F1
#
_entry.id   AF-A0A0F9VXJ7-F1
#
_cell.length_a   1.000
_cell.length_b   1.000
_cell.length_c   1.000
_cell.angle_alpha   90.00
_cell.angle_beta   90.00
_cell.angle_gamma   90.00
#
_symmetry.space_group_name_H-M   'P 1'
#
loop_
_entity.id
_entity.type
_entity.pdbx_description
1 polymer ?
#
loop_
_entity_poly.entity_id
_entity_poly.type
_entity_poly.pdbx_seq_one_letter_code
_entity_poly.pdbx_strand_id
1 'polypeptide(L)'
;MAEIEQPKEQEQPNPKEKPPSWWSYGSIYFTLAQVKWLLEHLNELREGRWPPEHKVSGYTGSPKRVIRKEGSFVRPAIIAAEMDVRLSKTGNDGLLLEARYNGTEDSELCSEFNLTQEDLDRRITKALKYITGEHRRWNDWTDKKGQFHRGQSYKGVV
;
A
#
# COMPACT_ATOMS: atom_id res chain seq x y z
N MET A 1 26.63 45.84 15.35
CA MET A 1 26.52 45.14 14.05
C MET A 1 25.66 43.92 14.31
N ALA A 2 24.42 43.91 13.82
CA ALA A 2 23.49 42.81 14.05
C ALA A 2 23.72 41.75 12.97
N GLU A 3 24.13 40.55 13.38
CA GLU A 3 24.24 39.38 12.51
C GLU A 3 22.83 38.96 12.07
N ILE A 4 22.57 39.11 10.77
CA ILE A 4 21.34 38.64 10.12
C ILE A 4 21.53 37.14 9.89
N GLU A 5 20.95 36.31 10.76
CA GLU A 5 20.85 34.87 10.54
C GLU A 5 20.03 34.61 9.28
N GLN A 6 20.69 34.05 8.26
CA GLN A 6 20.01 33.65 7.03
C GLN A 6 19.10 32.44 7.30
N PRO A 7 17.87 32.45 6.75
CA PRO A 7 16.94 31.33 6.92
C PRO A 7 17.49 30.07 6.25
N LYS A 8 17.57 28.98 7.02
CA LYS A 8 17.93 27.64 6.53
C LYS A 8 16.98 27.23 5.41
N GLU A 9 17.52 27.22 4.20
CA GLU A 9 16.90 26.67 3.00
C GLU A 9 16.47 25.22 3.30
N GLN A 10 15.17 24.96 3.22
CA GLN A 10 14.64 23.61 3.41
C GLN A 10 15.02 22.77 2.19
N GLU A 11 16.07 21.98 2.34
CA GLU A 11 16.53 21.01 1.36
C GLU A 11 15.38 20.04 1.04
N GLN A 12 14.85 20.13 -0.18
CA GLN A 12 13.83 19.19 -0.63
C GLN A 12 14.48 17.81 -0.78
N PRO A 13 13.85 16.74 -0.25
CA PRO A 13 14.45 15.41 -0.26
C PRO A 13 14.68 14.93 -1.70
N ASN A 14 15.89 14.45 -1.93
CA ASN A 14 16.38 13.92 -3.19
C ASN A 14 15.50 12.74 -3.66
N PRO A 15 14.94 12.74 -4.89
CA PRO A 15 13.98 11.74 -5.36
C PRO A 15 14.53 10.31 -5.50
N LYS A 16 15.79 10.05 -5.12
CA LYS A 16 16.44 8.73 -5.17
C LYS A 16 16.64 8.07 -3.80
N GLU A 17 16.18 8.68 -2.71
CA GLU A 17 16.31 8.06 -1.39
C GLU A 17 15.35 6.87 -1.24
N LYS A 18 15.90 5.75 -0.76
CA LYS A 18 15.13 4.54 -0.45
C LYS A 18 14.00 4.93 0.50
N PRO A 19 12.75 4.50 0.25
CA PRO A 19 11.66 4.87 1.12
C PRO A 19 11.95 4.42 2.56
N PRO A 20 11.45 5.15 3.56
CA PRO A 20 11.68 4.80 4.96
C PRO A 20 11.22 3.36 5.21
N SER A 21 11.98 2.63 6.02
CA SER A 21 11.72 1.23 6.35
C SER A 21 10.39 1.01 7.10
N TRP A 22 9.79 2.08 7.61
CA TRP A 22 8.59 2.03 8.44
C TRP A 22 7.81 3.34 8.33
N TRP A 23 6.48 3.25 8.37
CA TRP A 23 5.58 4.41 8.41
C TRP A 23 4.65 4.35 9.62
N SER A 24 4.40 5.51 10.23
CA SER A 24 3.36 5.63 11.25
C SER A 24 1.98 5.68 10.61
N TYR A 25 0.96 5.13 11.29
CA TYR A 25 -0.44 5.20 10.81
C TYR A 25 -0.94 6.65 10.62
N GLY A 26 -0.36 7.63 11.32
CA GLY A 26 -0.71 9.04 11.19
C GLY A 26 -0.10 9.73 9.98
N SER A 27 0.88 9.11 9.31
CA SER A 27 1.61 9.66 8.17
C SER A 27 1.27 8.98 6.84
N ILE A 28 0.22 8.17 6.79
CA ILE A 28 -0.21 7.47 5.57
C ILE A 28 -1.05 8.41 4.70
N TYR A 29 -0.57 8.62 3.48
CA TYR A 29 -1.19 9.42 2.43
C TYR A 29 -1.45 8.61 1.15
N PHE A 30 -1.32 7.27 1.19
CA PHE A 30 -1.47 6.37 0.04
C PHE A 30 -0.53 6.68 -1.13
N THR A 31 0.68 7.17 -0.84
CA THR A 31 1.73 7.28 -1.87
C THR A 31 2.16 5.89 -2.36
N LEU A 32 2.75 5.79 -3.55
CA LEU A 32 3.19 4.52 -4.11
C LEU A 32 4.08 3.71 -3.15
N ALA A 33 5.06 4.37 -2.53
CA ALA A 33 5.95 3.72 -1.57
C ALA A 33 5.21 3.19 -0.34
N GLN A 34 4.27 3.99 0.18
CA GLN A 34 3.45 3.58 1.33
C GLN A 34 2.53 2.42 1.00
N VAL A 35 1.88 2.44 -0.17
CA VAL A 35 0.99 1.36 -0.59
C VAL A 35 1.74 0.05 -0.75
N LYS A 36 2.95 0.06 -1.34
CA LYS A 36 3.78 -1.14 -1.45
C LYS A 36 4.08 -1.73 -0.07
N TRP A 37 4.48 -0.90 0.87
CA TRP A 37 4.73 -1.35 2.24
C TRP A 37 3.46 -1.85 2.96
N LEU A 38 2.33 -1.17 2.77
CA LEU A 38 1.06 -1.62 3.34
C LEU A 38 0.62 -2.96 2.75
N LEU A 39 0.88 -3.23 1.46
CA LEU A 39 0.59 -4.52 0.82
C LEU A 39 1.41 -5.66 1.44
N GLU A 40 2.69 -5.44 1.74
CA GLU A 40 3.56 -6.42 2.41
C GLU A 40 3.06 -6.79 3.81
N HIS A 41 2.32 -5.87 4.47
CA HIS A 41 1.83 -6.04 5.84
C HIS A 41 0.30 -6.14 5.91
N LEU A 42 -0.37 -6.39 4.78
CA LEU A 42 -1.83 -6.32 4.70
C LEU A 42 -2.51 -7.31 5.64
N ASN A 43 -1.93 -8.50 5.81
CA ASN A 43 -2.42 -9.51 6.75
C ASN A 43 -2.36 -9.03 8.21
N GLU A 44 -1.27 -8.37 8.62
CA GLU A 44 -1.16 -7.79 9.96
C GLU A 44 -2.22 -6.70 10.20
N LEU A 45 -2.45 -5.86 9.19
CA LEU A 45 -3.44 -4.79 9.24
C LEU A 45 -4.87 -5.35 9.39
N ARG A 46 -5.19 -6.43 8.66
CA ARG A 46 -6.47 -7.15 8.79
C ARG A 46 -6.66 -7.77 10.18
N GLU A 47 -5.58 -8.24 10.80
CA GLU A 47 -5.58 -8.81 12.16
C GLU A 47 -5.69 -7.78 13.28
N GLY A 48 -5.70 -6.50 12.96
CA GLY A 48 -5.76 -5.50 14.02
C GLY A 48 -4.38 -5.02 14.49
N ARG A 49 -3.30 -5.26 13.73
CA ARG A 49 -1.92 -4.99 14.15
C ARG A 49 -1.25 -4.00 13.21
N TRP A 50 -0.51 -3.05 13.77
CA TRP A 50 0.37 -2.18 13.01
C TRP A 50 1.79 -2.76 13.05
N PRO A 51 2.52 -2.82 11.93
CA PRO A 51 3.88 -3.34 11.93
C PRO A 51 4.76 -2.61 12.94
N PRO A 52 5.54 -3.32 13.77
CA PRO A 52 6.39 -2.69 14.77
C PRO A 52 7.52 -1.90 14.12
N GLU A 53 7.85 -0.74 14.68
CA GLU A 53 9.04 0.00 14.25
C GLU A 53 10.29 -0.78 14.69
N HIS A 54 11.15 -1.16 13.73
CA HIS A 54 12.36 -1.96 13.98
C HIS A 54 13.34 -1.34 15.01
N LYS A 55 13.14 -0.08 15.42
CA LYS A 55 14.03 0.68 16.30
C LYS A 55 13.54 0.86 17.73
N VAL A 56 12.33 0.43 18.09
CA VAL A 56 11.79 0.69 19.44
C VAL A 56 11.83 -0.58 20.31
N SER A 57 13.03 -1.07 20.61
CA SER A 57 13.27 -1.93 21.78
C SER A 57 13.67 -1.05 22.96
N GLY A 58 12.70 -0.56 23.74
CA GLY A 58 13.03 0.21 24.94
C GLY A 58 11.87 1.04 25.46
N TYR A 59 11.28 0.58 26.56
CA TYR A 59 10.44 1.42 27.42
C TYR A 59 11.30 2.61 27.91
N THR A 60 11.13 3.79 27.32
CA THR A 60 11.61 5.04 27.93
C THR A 60 10.42 5.78 28.52
N GLY A 61 10.61 6.26 29.76
CA GLY A 61 9.57 6.68 30.69
C GLY A 61 8.53 7.67 30.16
N SER A 62 7.33 7.56 30.73
CA SER A 62 6.10 8.23 30.32
C SER A 62 6.23 9.76 30.15
N PRO A 63 6.06 10.31 28.94
CA PRO A 63 5.65 11.69 28.77
C PRO A 63 4.12 11.79 28.94
N LYS A 64 3.64 12.98 29.35
CA LYS A 64 2.24 13.32 29.66
C LYS A 64 1.22 12.59 28.76
N ARG A 65 0.21 11.97 29.39
CA ARG A 65 -0.88 11.24 28.73
C ARG A 65 -1.69 12.18 27.84
N VAL A 66 -1.33 12.27 26.56
CA VAL A 66 -2.17 12.96 25.55
C VAL A 66 -3.39 12.08 25.31
N ILE A 67 -4.55 12.53 25.80
CA ILE A 67 -5.83 11.87 25.53
C ILE A 67 -6.14 12.10 24.04
N ARG A 68 -5.98 11.06 23.23
CA ARG A 68 -6.41 11.09 21.82
C ARG A 68 -7.90 10.77 21.77
N LYS A 69 -8.64 11.48 20.91
CA LYS A 69 -10.09 11.28 20.71
C LYS A 69 -10.43 9.94 20.06
N GLU A 70 -9.46 9.31 19.40
CA GLU A 70 -9.61 8.04 18.72
C GLU A 70 -8.68 6.99 19.32
N GLY A 71 -9.13 5.73 19.33
CA GLY A 71 -8.28 4.60 19.64
C GLY A 71 -7.11 4.54 18.64
N SER A 72 -5.92 4.17 19.12
CA SER A 72 -4.71 4.08 18.30
C SER A 72 -4.86 3.20 17.06
N PHE A 73 -5.85 2.30 17.05
CA PHE A 73 -6.09 1.33 15.99
C PHE A 73 -7.18 1.71 14.97
N VAL A 74 -7.93 2.80 15.18
CA VAL A 74 -9.02 3.18 14.26
C VAL A 74 -8.49 3.48 12.85
N ARG A 75 -7.37 4.21 12.75
CA ARG A 75 -6.75 4.55 11.46
C ARG A 75 -6.22 3.34 10.69
N PRO A 76 -5.42 2.44 11.28
CA PRO A 76 -5.04 1.19 10.64
C PRO A 76 -6.23 0.40 10.07
N ALA A 77 -7.31 0.26 10.85
CA ALA A 77 -8.51 -0.45 10.39
C ALA A 77 -9.15 0.20 9.17
N ILE A 78 -9.24 1.53 9.16
CA ILE A 78 -9.75 2.29 8.00
C ILE A 78 -8.85 2.08 6.77
N ILE A 79 -7.52 2.11 6.95
CA ILE A 79 -6.56 1.90 5.86
C ILE A 79 -6.72 0.50 5.27
N ALA A 80 -6.77 -0.54 6.13
CA ALA A 80 -6.97 -1.92 5.71
C ALA A 80 -8.28 -2.08 4.93
N ALA A 81 -9.39 -1.57 5.48
CA ALA A 81 -10.69 -1.63 4.84
C ALA A 81 -10.72 -0.93 3.48
N GLU A 82 -10.09 0.25 3.35
CA GLU A 82 -9.97 0.95 2.07
C GLU A 82 -9.15 0.15 1.06
N MET A 83 -8.04 -0.46 1.49
CA MET A 83 -7.22 -1.31 0.62
C MET A 83 -7.98 -2.53 0.14
N ASP A 84 -8.70 -3.22 1.03
CA ASP A 84 -9.52 -4.39 0.69
C ASP A 84 -10.61 -4.01 -0.33
N VAL A 85 -11.27 -2.87 -0.15
CA VAL A 85 -12.28 -2.38 -1.11
C VAL A 85 -11.66 -2.06 -2.48
N ARG A 86 -10.43 -1.54 -2.52
CA ARG A 86 -9.75 -1.26 -3.80
C ARG A 86 -9.27 -2.55 -4.47
N LEU A 87 -8.70 -3.48 -3.71
CA LEU A 87 -8.27 -4.80 -4.19
C LEU A 87 -9.46 -5.62 -4.70
N SER A 88 -10.60 -5.60 -3.99
CA SER A 88 -11.80 -6.35 -4.43
C SER A 88 -12.35 -5.81 -5.74
N LYS A 89 -12.15 -4.53 -6.05
CA LYS A 89 -12.59 -3.89 -7.31
C LYS A 89 -11.69 -4.23 -8.49
N THR A 90 -10.41 -4.54 -8.27
CA THR A 90 -9.50 -4.91 -9.36
C THR A 90 -9.68 -6.37 -9.81
N GLY A 91 -10.36 -7.20 -9.03
CA GLY A 91 -10.63 -8.60 -9.35
C GLY A 91 -9.34 -9.43 -9.39
N ASN A 92 -9.13 -10.20 -10.47
CA ASN A 92 -7.94 -11.04 -10.62
C ASN A 92 -6.62 -10.24 -10.57
N ASP A 93 -6.63 -8.97 -10.98
CA ASP A 93 -5.44 -8.11 -10.90
C ASP A 93 -5.08 -7.79 -9.44
N GLY A 94 -6.09 -7.70 -8.55
CA GLY A 94 -5.88 -7.54 -7.11
C GLY A 94 -5.28 -8.79 -6.48
N LEU A 95 -5.73 -9.98 -6.89
CA LEU A 95 -5.17 -11.25 -6.40
C LEU A 95 -3.71 -11.42 -6.80
N LEU A 96 -3.37 -11.14 -8.06
CA LEU A 96 -1.98 -11.16 -8.53
C LEU A 96 -1.09 -10.22 -7.72
N LEU A 97 -1.61 -9.02 -7.44
CA LEU A 97 -0.90 -8.04 -6.65
C LEU A 97 -0.69 -8.53 -5.20
N GLU A 98 -1.75 -8.99 -4.55
CA GLU A 98 -1.70 -9.49 -3.17
C GLU A 98 -0.75 -10.69 -3.03
N ALA A 99 -0.82 -11.65 -3.96
CA ALA A 99 0.06 -12.81 -3.95
C ALA A 99 1.54 -12.43 -4.11
N ARG A 100 1.87 -11.52 -5.03
CA ARG A 100 3.25 -11.03 -5.22
C ARG A 100 3.79 -10.37 -3.95
N TYR A 101 2.98 -9.55 -3.28
CA TYR A 101 3.39 -8.86 -2.05
C TYR A 101 3.36 -9.74 -0.80
N ASN A 102 2.69 -10.89 -0.86
CA ASN A 102 2.77 -11.95 0.15
C ASN A 102 3.97 -12.91 -0.07
N GLY A 103 4.80 -12.67 -1.09
CA GLY A 103 6.03 -13.42 -1.33
C GLY A 103 5.94 -14.55 -2.36
N THR A 104 4.83 -14.68 -3.08
CA THR A 104 4.73 -15.62 -4.22
C THR A 104 5.67 -15.18 -5.35
N GLU A 105 6.41 -16.12 -5.93
CA GLU A 105 7.31 -15.80 -7.05
C GLU A 105 6.53 -15.48 -8.33
N ASP A 106 7.06 -14.54 -9.12
CA ASP A 106 6.44 -14.14 -10.40
C ASP A 106 6.30 -15.32 -11.38
N SER A 107 7.22 -16.31 -11.30
CA SER A 107 7.21 -17.54 -12.10
C SER A 107 5.98 -18.41 -11.80
N GLU A 108 5.64 -18.57 -10.52
CA GLU A 108 4.47 -19.32 -10.04
C GLU A 108 3.19 -18.62 -10.46
N LEU A 109 3.11 -17.30 -10.30
CA LEU A 109 1.96 -16.49 -10.71
C LEU A 109 1.71 -16.56 -12.22
N CYS A 110 2.78 -16.50 -13.03
CA CYS A 110 2.66 -16.65 -14.47
C CYS A 110 2.10 -18.03 -14.86
N SER A 111 2.55 -19.09 -14.18
CA SER A 111 2.08 -20.46 -14.43
C SER A 111 0.62 -20.66 -14.01
N GLU A 112 0.24 -20.20 -12.81
CA GLU A 112 -1.10 -20.40 -12.27
C GLU A 112 -2.17 -19.64 -13.07
N PHE A 113 -1.86 -18.41 -13.50
CA PHE A 113 -2.80 -17.57 -14.23
C PHE A 113 -2.66 -17.68 -15.75
N ASN A 114 -1.74 -18.50 -16.26
CA ASN A 114 -1.42 -18.66 -17.68
C ASN A 114 -1.14 -17.30 -18.36
N LEU A 115 -0.21 -16.54 -17.77
CA LEU A 115 0.19 -15.20 -18.22
C LEU A 115 1.66 -15.17 -18.61
N THR A 116 2.01 -14.20 -19.47
CA THR A 116 3.40 -13.83 -19.71
C THR A 116 3.89 -12.91 -18.58
N GLN A 117 5.21 -12.88 -18.34
CA GLN A 117 5.83 -11.97 -17.38
C GLN A 117 5.47 -10.49 -17.68
N GLU A 118 5.45 -10.11 -18.96
CA GLU A 118 5.07 -8.76 -19.38
C GLU A 118 3.62 -8.43 -19.04
N ASP A 119 2.70 -9.39 -19.25
CA ASP A 119 1.29 -9.20 -18.91
C ASP A 119 1.10 -9.15 -17.39
N LEU A 120 1.84 -9.95 -16.62
CA LEU A 120 1.85 -9.90 -15.15
C LEU A 120 2.28 -8.52 -14.66
N ASP A 121 3.44 -8.03 -15.07
CA ASP A 121 3.96 -6.73 -14.64
C ASP A 121 3.05 -5.57 -15.06
N ARG A 122 2.44 -5.64 -16.26
CA ARG A 122 1.47 -4.66 -16.72
C ARG A 122 0.21 -4.63 -15.84
N ARG A 123 -0.35 -5.81 -15.51
CA ARG A 123 -1.56 -5.94 -14.67
C ARG A 123 -1.30 -5.46 -13.25
N ILE A 124 -0.17 -5.85 -12.66
CA ILE A 124 0.27 -5.42 -11.33
C ILE A 124 0.48 -3.91 -11.28
N THR A 125 1.16 -3.34 -12.27
CA THR A 125 1.37 -1.89 -12.36
C THR A 125 0.05 -1.13 -12.44
N LYS A 126 -0.91 -1.65 -13.22
CA LYS A 126 -2.25 -1.05 -13.33
C LYS A 126 -3.01 -1.13 -12.00
N ALA A 127 -2.98 -2.27 -11.31
CA ALA A 127 -3.60 -2.44 -10.01
C ALA A 127 -3.00 -1.50 -8.95
N LEU A 128 -1.66 -1.41 -8.89
CA LEU A 128 -0.96 -0.48 -8.00
C LEU A 128 -1.41 0.96 -8.22
N LYS A 129 -1.43 1.42 -9.48
CA LYS A 129 -1.87 2.77 -9.86
C LYS A 129 -3.32 3.07 -9.47
N TYR A 130 -4.19 2.06 -9.48
CA TYR A 130 -5.55 2.21 -8.99
C TYR A 130 -5.59 2.33 -7.46
N ILE A 131 -4.85 1.47 -6.76
CA ILE A 131 -4.84 1.45 -5.28
C ILE A 131 -4.18 2.71 -4.69
N THR A 132 -3.18 3.29 -5.35
CA THR A 132 -2.61 4.59 -4.95
C THR A 132 -3.58 5.76 -5.19
N GLY A 133 -4.66 5.55 -5.93
CA GLY A 133 -5.61 6.60 -6.31
C GLY A 133 -5.11 7.49 -7.45
N GLU A 134 -3.99 7.15 -8.08
CA GLU A 134 -3.50 7.82 -9.30
C GLU A 134 -4.52 7.65 -10.43
N HIS A 135 -5.17 6.48 -10.50
CA HIS A 135 -6.34 6.24 -11.34
C HIS A 135 -7.62 6.20 -10.50
N ARG A 136 -8.45 7.24 -10.61
CA ARG A 136 -9.73 7.31 -9.87
C ARG A 136 -10.81 6.34 -10.36
N ARG A 137 -10.68 5.81 -11.58
CA ARG A 137 -11.61 4.86 -12.18
C ARG A 137 -10.87 3.61 -12.58
N TRP A 138 -11.36 2.47 -12.08
CA TRP A 138 -10.97 1.17 -12.61
C TRP A 138 -11.76 0.97 -13.89
N ASN A 139 -11.10 1.13 -15.03
CA ASN A 139 -11.66 0.70 -16.30
C ASN A 139 -11.32 -0.78 -16.46
N ASP A 140 -12.34 -1.62 -16.61
CA ASP A 140 -12.17 -3.04 -16.91
C ASP A 140 -11.13 -3.20 -18.02
N TRP A 141 -10.17 -4.13 -17.83
CA TRP A 141 -9.17 -4.39 -18.84
C TRP A 141 -9.81 -5.13 -20.02
N THR A 142 -9.58 -4.61 -21.22
CA THR A 142 -9.88 -5.27 -22.48
C THR A 142 -8.67 -6.06 -22.94
N ASP A 143 -8.88 -7.31 -23.34
CA ASP A 143 -7.82 -8.10 -23.95
C ASP A 143 -7.38 -7.54 -25.31
N LYS A 144 -6.31 -8.10 -25.90
CA LYS A 144 -5.85 -7.72 -27.26
C LYS A 144 -6.92 -7.97 -28.33
N LYS A 145 -8.00 -8.69 -28.03
CA LYS A 145 -9.14 -8.98 -28.91
C LYS A 145 -10.34 -8.05 -28.65
N GLY A 146 -10.21 -7.07 -27.76
CA GLY A 146 -11.28 -6.14 -27.39
C GLY A 146 -12.38 -6.74 -26.52
N GLN A 147 -12.18 -7.92 -25.95
CA GLN A 147 -13.13 -8.56 -25.04
C GLN A 147 -13.00 -7.98 -23.64
N PHE A 148 -14.12 -7.53 -23.10
CA PHE A 148 -14.22 -7.05 -21.73
C PHE A 148 -14.28 -8.24 -20.78
N HIS A 149 -13.20 -8.43 -20.02
CA HIS A 149 -13.26 -9.30 -18.86
C HIS A 149 -13.79 -8.47 -17.70
N ARG A 150 -15.12 -8.53 -17.46
CA ARG A 150 -15.67 -8.03 -16.20
C ARG A 150 -14.97 -8.81 -15.10
N GLY A 151 -14.25 -8.09 -14.23
CA GLY A 151 -13.70 -8.70 -13.03
C GLY A 151 -14.84 -9.45 -12.34
N GLN A 152 -14.74 -10.77 -12.23
CA GLN A 152 -15.69 -11.50 -11.40
C GLN A 152 -15.54 -10.91 -10.00
N SER A 153 -16.57 -10.23 -9.54
CA SER A 153 -16.65 -9.76 -8.16
C SER A 153 -16.50 -10.99 -7.29
N TYR A 154 -15.36 -11.12 -6.62
CA TYR A 154 -15.17 -12.10 -5.57
C TYR A 154 -16.21 -11.78 -4.50
N LYS A 155 -17.29 -12.56 -4.48
CA LYS A 155 -18.17 -12.63 -3.31
C LYS A 155 -17.38 -13.39 -2.27
N GLY A 156 -16.80 -12.66 -1.33
CA GLY A 156 -15.95 -13.21 -0.27
C GLY A 156 -16.59 -14.44 0.36
N VAL A 157 -15.81 -15.52 0.43
CA VAL A 157 -16.06 -16.60 1.39
C VAL A 157 -15.57 -16.04 2.72
N VAL A 158 -16.55 -15.69 3.57
CA VAL A 158 -16.37 -15.34 4.98
C VAL A 158 -16.09 -16.63 5.76
#